data_AF-A0A8J8BJY9-F1
#
_entry.id   AF-A0A8J8BJY9-F1
#
_cell.length_a   1.000
_cell.length_b   1.000
_cell.length_c   1.000
_cell.angle_alpha   90.00
_cell.angle_beta   90.00
_cell.angle_gamma   90.00
#
_symmetry.space_group_name_H-M   'P 1'
#
loop_
_entity.id
_entity.type
_entity.pdbx_description
1 polymer ?
#
loop_
_entity_poly.entity_id
_entity_poly.type
_entity_poly.pdbx_seq_one_letter_code
_entity_poly.pdbx_strand_id
1 'polypeptide(L)'
;MSFRLDPRLEADSVFVADGPLSQLRLVDDARFPWLVLVPRVAGAVEWIDLDGASQRLLLAEINQAGNLLRQHFAPIDKLNIGALGNVVRPLHVHVVGRREGDAAWPGPVWGAGQRRPYGGEAPTLASRLARAMAELPTTALPHSG
;
A
#
# COMPACT_ATOMS: atom_id res chain seq x y z
N MET A 1 -13.02 -20.50 4.22
CA MET A 1 -12.23 -19.87 5.31
C MET A 1 -12.42 -18.36 5.21
N SER A 2 -12.40 -17.64 6.34
CA SER A 2 -12.46 -16.17 6.35
C SER A 2 -11.05 -15.57 6.18
N PHE A 3 -10.99 -14.35 5.64
CA PHE A 3 -9.75 -13.57 5.60
C PHE A 3 -9.19 -13.35 7.01
N ARG A 4 -7.87 -13.44 7.15
CA ARG A 4 -7.12 -13.00 8.34
C ARG A 4 -5.84 -12.31 7.90
N LEU A 5 -5.57 -11.15 8.49
CA LEU A 5 -4.32 -10.43 8.27
C LEU A 5 -3.15 -11.24 8.84
N ASP A 6 -2.02 -11.25 8.13
CA ASP A 6 -0.80 -11.87 8.62
C ASP A 6 -0.23 -11.08 9.83
N PRO A 7 0.18 -11.75 10.93
CA PRO A 7 0.69 -11.05 12.12
C PRO A 7 1.91 -10.15 11.85
N ARG A 8 2.73 -10.46 10.85
CA ARG A 8 3.87 -9.59 10.47
C ARG A 8 3.39 -8.31 9.80
N LEU A 9 2.41 -8.41 8.89
CA LEU A 9 1.80 -7.22 8.30
C LEU A 9 1.11 -6.39 9.37
N GLU A 10 0.45 -7.01 10.34
CA GLU A 10 -0.16 -6.30 11.46
C GLU A 10 0.87 -5.56 12.33
N ALA A 11 1.99 -6.21 12.67
CA ALA A 11 3.04 -5.61 13.49
C ALA A 11 3.86 -4.53 12.76
N ASP A 12 4.03 -4.66 11.44
CA ASP A 12 4.89 -3.79 10.64
C ASP A 12 4.13 -2.65 9.94
N SER A 13 2.80 -2.56 10.12
CA SER A 13 2.01 -1.51 9.49
C SER A 13 0.80 -1.08 10.32
N VAL A 14 0.47 0.20 10.20
CA VAL A 14 -0.69 0.82 10.82
C VAL A 14 -1.88 0.74 9.85
N PHE A 15 -3.04 0.30 10.35
CA PHE A 15 -4.27 0.30 9.58
C PHE A 15 -4.66 1.72 9.18
N VAL A 16 -4.98 1.94 7.90
CA VAL A 16 -5.47 3.22 7.39
C VAL A 16 -6.98 3.15 7.19
N ALA A 17 -7.44 2.25 6.31
CA ALA A 17 -8.85 2.10 6.01
C ALA A 17 -9.13 0.77 5.28
N ASP A 18 -10.40 0.38 5.26
CA ASP A 18 -10.89 -0.66 4.36
C ASP A 18 -11.33 -0.03 3.03
N GLY A 19 -10.68 -0.42 1.93
CA GLY A 19 -11.19 -0.21 0.58
C GLY A 19 -12.24 -1.26 0.19
N PRO A 20 -12.78 -1.22 -1.03
CA PRO A 20 -13.74 -2.22 -1.51
C PRO A 20 -13.24 -3.68 -1.44
N LEU A 21 -11.97 -3.93 -1.78
CA LEU A 21 -11.37 -5.26 -1.75
C LEU A 21 -10.30 -5.40 -0.66
N SER A 22 -9.46 -4.38 -0.49
CA SER A 22 -8.22 -4.50 0.29
C SER A 22 -8.26 -3.66 1.57
N GLN A 23 -7.54 -4.11 2.60
CA GLN A 23 -7.07 -3.19 3.64
C GLN A 23 -5.97 -2.32 3.06
N LEU A 24 -6.09 -1.00 3.20
CA LEU A 24 -4.99 -0.08 3.01
C LEU A 24 -4.28 0.10 4.35
N ARG A 25 -2.96 -0.06 4.35
CA ARG A 25 -2.12 0.06 5.55
C ARG A 25 -0.89 0.91 5.26
N LEU A 26 -0.42 1.64 6.25
CA LEU A 26 0.81 2.43 6.22
C LEU A 26 1.93 1.59 6.83
N VAL A 27 2.94 1.23 6.03
CA VAL A 27 4.13 0.54 6.56
C VAL A 27 4.84 1.48 7.53
N ASP A 28 5.17 0.99 8.72
CA ASP A 28 5.75 1.81 9.79
C ASP A 28 7.26 2.01 9.60
N ASP A 29 7.63 2.54 8.45
CA ASP A 29 9.00 2.91 8.09
C ASP A 29 9.02 4.32 7.47
N ALA A 30 9.21 5.32 8.31
CA ALA A 30 9.23 6.74 7.98
C ALA A 30 10.32 7.15 6.98
N ARG A 31 11.25 6.25 6.63
CA ARG A 31 12.23 6.48 5.57
C ARG A 31 11.57 6.63 4.19
N PHE A 32 10.41 6.01 3.99
CA PHE A 32 9.72 5.99 2.70
C PHE A 32 8.22 6.23 2.89
N PRO A 33 7.58 7.07 2.06
CA PRO A 33 6.13 7.09 1.94
C PRO A 33 5.63 5.73 1.40
N TRP A 34 5.15 4.84 2.27
CA TRP A 34 4.95 3.44 1.92
C TRP A 34 3.58 2.91 2.37
N LEU A 35 2.71 2.66 1.39
CA LEU A 35 1.43 1.99 1.59
C LEU A 35 1.50 0.52 1.16
N VAL A 36 0.72 -0.33 1.82
CA VAL A 36 0.50 -1.72 1.41
C VAL A 36 -1.00 -1.99 1.34
N LEU A 37 -1.42 -2.60 0.23
CA LEU A 37 -2.78 -3.10 0.01
C LEU A 37 -2.80 -4.60 0.29
N VAL A 38 -3.72 -5.04 1.15
CA VAL A 38 -3.90 -6.45 1.50
C VAL A 38 -5.31 -6.88 1.10
N PRO A 39 -5.51 -7.54 -0.06
CA PRO A 39 -6.82 -8.04 -0.46
C PRO A 39 -7.44 -8.93 0.61
N ARG A 40 -8.71 -8.66 0.97
CA ARG A 40 -9.42 -9.43 1.99
C ARG A 40 -10.01 -10.73 1.42
N VAL A 41 -9.21 -11.48 0.68
CA VAL A 41 -9.58 -12.74 0.02
C VAL A 41 -8.85 -13.90 0.70
N ALA A 42 -9.60 -14.82 1.29
CA ALA A 42 -9.02 -15.93 2.04
C ALA A 42 -8.23 -16.87 1.13
N GLY A 43 -6.96 -17.11 1.46
CA GLY A 43 -6.10 -18.06 0.75
C GLY A 43 -5.43 -17.50 -0.51
N ALA A 44 -5.70 -16.25 -0.91
CA ALA A 44 -4.99 -15.61 -2.01
C ALA A 44 -3.52 -15.37 -1.63
N VAL A 45 -2.62 -15.92 -2.41
CA VAL A 45 -1.16 -15.78 -2.29
C VAL A 45 -0.61 -14.98 -3.47
N GLU A 46 -1.11 -15.28 -4.66
CA GLU A 46 -0.67 -14.67 -5.91
C GLU A 46 -1.76 -13.78 -6.54
N TRP A 47 -1.33 -12.87 -7.41
CA TRP A 47 -2.26 -12.06 -8.21
C TRP A 47 -3.25 -12.91 -9.02
N ILE A 48 -2.78 -14.06 -9.51
CA ILE A 48 -3.57 -14.99 -10.33
C ILE A 48 -4.58 -15.83 -9.52
N ASP A 49 -4.53 -15.78 -8.18
CA ASP A 49 -5.53 -16.42 -7.31
C ASP A 49 -6.82 -15.58 -7.23
N LEU A 50 -6.75 -14.30 -7.63
CA LEU A 50 -7.90 -13.41 -7.69
C LEU A 50 -8.69 -13.62 -8.99
N ASP A 51 -10.02 -13.56 -8.90
CA ASP A 51 -10.85 -13.49 -10.10
C ASP A 51 -10.64 -12.16 -10.86
N GLY A 52 -11.05 -12.13 -12.13
CA GLY A 52 -10.81 -10.95 -12.98
C GLY A 52 -11.45 -9.67 -12.47
N ALA A 53 -12.57 -9.75 -11.73
CA ALA A 53 -13.20 -8.59 -11.11
C ALA A 53 -12.35 -8.04 -9.95
N SER A 54 -11.85 -8.93 -9.09
CA SER A 54 -10.98 -8.61 -7.96
C SER A 54 -9.64 -8.07 -8.43
N GLN A 55 -9.05 -8.60 -9.50
CA GLN A 55 -7.82 -8.05 -10.10
C GLN A 55 -8.01 -6.60 -10.57
N ARG A 56 -9.13 -6.30 -11.25
CA ARG A 56 -9.44 -4.94 -11.70
C ARG A 56 -9.69 -3.99 -10.53
N LEU A 57 -10.34 -4.47 -9.48
CA LEU A 57 -10.58 -3.69 -8.27
C LEU A 57 -9.28 -3.40 -7.52
N LEU A 58 -8.40 -4.40 -7.36
CA LEU A 58 -7.07 -4.21 -6.79
C LEU A 58 -6.23 -3.22 -7.59
N LEU A 59 -6.28 -3.27 -8.92
CA LEU A 59 -5.60 -2.29 -9.78
C LEU A 59 -6.11 -0.86 -9.53
N ALA A 60 -7.43 -0.69 -9.39
CA ALA A 60 -8.01 0.61 -9.06
C ALA A 60 -7.54 1.12 -7.68
N GLU A 61 -7.51 0.23 -6.67
CA GLU A 61 -7.00 0.56 -5.33
C GLU A 61 -5.50 0.91 -5.34
N ILE A 62 -4.67 0.23 -6.16
CA ILE A 62 -3.25 0.55 -6.35
C ILE A 62 -3.09 1.97 -6.93
N ASN A 63 -3.87 2.31 -7.94
CA ASN A 63 -3.86 3.65 -8.53
C ASN A 63 -4.25 4.72 -7.49
N GLN A 64 -5.27 4.44 -6.68
CA GLN A 64 -5.72 5.32 -5.60
C GLN A 64 -4.61 5.53 -4.54
N ALA A 65 -3.96 4.45 -4.10
CA ALA A 65 -2.85 4.51 -3.15
C ALA A 65 -1.67 5.33 -3.71
N GLY A 66 -1.34 5.16 -4.99
CA GLY A 66 -0.31 5.97 -5.67
C GLY A 66 -0.64 7.47 -5.69
N ASN A 67 -1.89 7.82 -5.97
CA ASN A 67 -2.35 9.20 -5.95
C ASN A 67 -2.31 9.80 -4.53
N LEU A 68 -2.75 9.06 -3.51
CA LEU A 68 -2.65 9.47 -2.11
C LEU A 68 -1.19 9.78 -1.71
N LEU A 69 -0.24 8.92 -2.11
CA LEU A 69 1.17 9.17 -1.83
C LEU A 69 1.66 10.47 -2.46
N ARG A 70 1.34 10.72 -3.73
CA ARG A 70 1.73 11.96 -4.41
C ARG A 70 1.12 13.21 -3.77
N GLN A 71 -0.13 13.14 -3.33
CA GLN A 71 -0.84 14.27 -2.73
C GLN A 71 -0.36 14.60 -1.32
N HIS A 72 -0.06 13.60 -0.49
CA HIS A 72 0.20 13.79 0.94
C HIS A 72 1.67 13.70 1.35
N PHE A 73 2.54 13.22 0.46
CA PHE A 73 3.97 13.08 0.70
C PHE A 73 4.82 13.72 -0.40
N ALA A 74 4.33 14.79 -1.04
CA ALA A 74 5.12 15.54 -2.02
C ALA A 74 6.44 16.08 -1.42
N PRO A 75 7.53 16.15 -2.20
CA PRO A 75 7.65 15.70 -3.59
C PRO A 75 7.74 14.17 -3.70
N ILE A 76 7.30 13.56 -4.81
CA ILE A 76 7.51 12.13 -5.13
C ILE A 76 7.95 12.05 -6.59
N ASP A 77 9.19 11.66 -6.83
CA ASP A 77 9.78 11.60 -8.17
C ASP A 77 9.32 10.33 -8.91
N LYS A 78 9.16 9.22 -8.19
CA LYS A 78 8.78 7.93 -8.77
C LYS A 78 7.91 7.11 -7.82
N LEU A 79 7.00 6.31 -8.36
CA LEU A 79 6.34 5.23 -7.62
C LEU A 79 7.00 3.89 -7.92
N ASN A 80 7.19 3.06 -6.89
CA ASN A 80 7.49 1.64 -7.02
C ASN A 80 6.28 0.84 -6.57
N ILE A 81 5.89 -0.16 -7.36
CA ILE A 81 4.76 -1.05 -7.07
C ILE A 81 5.29 -2.48 -7.15
N GLY A 82 4.97 -3.32 -6.17
CA GLY A 82 5.43 -4.70 -6.15
C GLY A 82 4.59 -5.61 -5.27
N ALA A 83 4.26 -6.80 -5.80
CA ALA A 83 3.76 -7.94 -5.06
C ALA A 83 4.88 -8.99 -5.03
N LEU A 84 5.48 -9.23 -3.86
CA LEU A 84 6.64 -10.12 -3.71
C LEU A 84 6.30 -11.38 -2.93
N GLY A 85 5.90 -11.24 -1.67
CA GLY A 85 5.36 -12.36 -0.89
C GLY A 85 6.34 -13.46 -0.43
N ASN A 86 7.65 -13.33 -0.67
CA ASN A 86 8.63 -14.38 -0.33
C ASN A 86 8.67 -14.74 1.18
N VAL A 87 8.44 -13.75 2.06
CA VAL A 87 8.51 -13.90 3.52
C VAL A 87 7.12 -13.96 4.17
N VAL A 88 6.19 -13.11 3.72
CA VAL A 88 4.78 -13.12 4.13
C VAL A 88 3.98 -13.61 2.93
N ARG A 89 3.42 -14.81 3.01
CA ARG A 89 2.81 -15.49 1.86
C ARG A 89 1.50 -14.88 1.37
N PRO A 90 0.54 -14.46 2.22
CA PRO A 90 -0.71 -13.90 1.73
C PRO A 90 -0.47 -12.70 0.79
N LEU A 91 -1.26 -12.61 -0.28
CA LEU A 91 -1.11 -11.56 -1.29
C LEU A 91 -1.17 -10.18 -0.63
N HIS A 92 -0.18 -9.36 -0.94
CA HIS A 92 -0.14 -7.96 -0.58
C HIS A 92 0.68 -7.18 -1.62
N VAL A 93 0.26 -5.95 -1.90
CA VAL A 93 0.87 -5.10 -2.91
C VAL A 93 1.42 -3.85 -2.26
N HIS A 94 2.73 -3.66 -2.37
CA HIS A 94 3.39 -2.45 -1.92
C HIS A 94 3.24 -1.34 -2.96
N VAL A 95 2.95 -0.13 -2.49
CA VAL A 95 3.01 1.10 -3.27
C VAL A 95 3.90 2.08 -2.50
N VAL A 96 5.04 2.44 -3.10
CA VAL A 96 6.10 3.20 -2.44
C VAL A 96 6.41 4.48 -3.21
N GLY A 97 6.32 5.60 -2.52
CA GLY A 97 6.80 6.89 -3.00
C GLY A 97 8.32 6.97 -2.88
N ARG A 98 8.99 7.24 -3.99
CA ARG A 98 10.45 7.34 -4.10
C ARG A 98 10.88 8.75 -4.45
N ARG A 99 12.06 9.11 -3.99
CA ARG A 99 12.72 10.38 -4.29
C ARG A 99 14.18 10.16 -4.64
N GLU A 100 14.73 10.99 -5.50
CA GLU A 100 16.17 11.01 -5.70
C GLU A 100 16.87 11.34 -4.37
N GLY A 101 17.86 10.54 -4.00
CA GLY A 101 18.58 10.67 -2.73
C GLY A 101 17.84 10.13 -1.49
N ASP A 102 16.69 9.45 -1.66
CA ASP A 102 16.11 8.68 -0.55
C ASP A 102 17.04 7.56 -0.07
N ALA A 103 16.74 6.98 1.10
CA ALA A 103 17.63 6.05 1.80
C ALA A 103 17.99 4.77 1.01
N ALA A 104 17.32 4.49 -0.12
CA ALA A 104 17.59 3.34 -0.98
C ALA A 104 17.80 3.71 -2.46
N TRP A 105 17.78 4.99 -2.85
CA TRP A 105 17.88 5.39 -4.25
C TRP A 105 19.26 5.03 -4.85
N PRO A 106 19.35 4.53 -6.11
CA PRO A 106 18.26 4.19 -7.05
C PRO A 106 17.75 2.75 -6.91
N GLY A 107 18.23 2.00 -5.92
CA GLY A 107 17.85 0.62 -5.67
C GLY A 107 16.45 0.44 -5.07
N PRO A 108 16.01 -0.82 -4.88
CA PRO A 108 14.75 -1.15 -4.22
C PRO A 108 14.79 -0.84 -2.72
N VAL A 109 13.63 -0.53 -2.14
CA VAL A 109 13.49 -0.32 -0.69
C VAL A 109 13.53 -1.62 0.11
N TRP A 110 13.18 -2.75 -0.52
CA TRP A 110 13.10 -4.05 0.16
C TRP A 110 14.49 -4.53 0.59
N GLY A 111 14.68 -4.72 1.90
CA GLY A 111 15.97 -5.14 2.48
C GLY A 111 17.02 -4.03 2.57
N ALA A 112 16.69 -2.80 2.18
CA ALA A 112 17.62 -1.67 2.26
C ALA A 112 17.62 -1.06 3.66
N GLY A 113 18.77 -1.11 4.35
CA GLY A 113 19.01 -0.45 5.64
C GLY A 113 18.08 -0.89 6.79
N GLN A 114 18.04 -0.10 7.87
CA GLN A 114 17.22 -0.38 9.05
C GLN A 114 15.96 0.50 9.07
N ARG A 115 14.81 -0.12 9.32
CA ARG A 115 13.49 0.53 9.48
C ARG A 115 13.56 1.65 10.52
N ARG A 116 12.93 2.80 10.23
CA ARG A 116 12.72 3.89 11.20
C ARG A 116 11.22 4.10 11.43
N PRO A 117 10.66 3.65 12.56
CA PRO A 117 9.24 3.85 12.88
C PRO A 117 8.83 5.32 12.86
N TYR A 118 7.55 5.58 12.54
CA TYR A 118 6.93 6.91 12.70
C TYR A 118 6.75 7.30 14.18
N GLY A 119 6.87 6.35 15.10
CA GLY A 119 6.63 6.59 16.52
C GLY A 119 5.20 7.06 16.79
N GLY A 120 5.03 8.07 17.64
CA GLY A 120 3.73 8.59 18.03
C GLY A 120 2.93 9.27 16.90
N GLU A 121 3.55 9.57 15.75
CA GLU A 121 2.90 10.25 14.63
C GLU A 121 2.10 9.31 13.71
N ALA A 122 2.37 8.00 13.78
CA ALA A 122 1.79 7.02 12.88
C ALA A 122 0.25 7.03 12.86
N PRO A 123 -0.46 7.08 14.02
CA PRO A 123 -1.92 7.11 14.03
C PRO A 123 -2.50 8.37 13.38
N THR A 124 -1.91 9.54 13.64
CA THR A 124 -2.37 10.81 13.04
C THR A 124 -2.20 10.80 11.52
N LEU A 125 -1.07 10.28 11.04
CA LEU A 125 -0.82 10.12 9.61
C LEU A 125 -1.82 9.15 8.97
N ALA A 126 -2.08 8.01 9.61
CA ALA A 126 -3.07 7.04 9.15
C ALA A 126 -4.48 7.66 9.08
N SER A 127 -4.92 8.39 10.10
CA SER A 127 -6.23 9.07 10.10
C SER A 127 -6.34 10.11 8.98
N ARG A 128 -5.27 10.86 8.70
CA ARG A 128 -5.23 11.83 7.60
C ARG A 128 -5.41 11.14 6.24
N LEU A 129 -4.72 10.02 6.02
CA LEU A 129 -4.83 9.24 4.79
C LEU A 129 -6.21 8.58 4.65
N ALA A 130 -6.78 8.09 5.75
CA ALA A 130 -8.12 7.50 5.77
C ALA A 130 -9.18 8.51 5.33
N ARG A 131 -9.10 9.75 5.84
CA ARG A 131 -9.98 10.84 5.43
C ARG A 131 -9.84 11.16 3.95
N ALA A 132 -8.62 11.29 3.45
CA ALA A 132 -8.37 11.56 2.04
C ALA A 132 -8.89 10.43 1.13
N MET A 133 -8.78 9.17 1.58
CA MET A 133 -9.32 8.02 0.84
C MET A 133 -10.85 8.09 0.71
N ALA A 134 -11.56 8.54 1.73
CA ALA A 134 -13.02 8.67 1.74
C ALA A 134 -13.52 9.83 0.85
N GLU A 135 -12.68 10.83 0.60
CA GLU A 135 -13.00 11.99 -0.24
C GLU A 135 -12.74 11.73 -1.75
N LEU A 136 -12.07 10.63 -2.10
CA LEU A 136 -11.81 10.26 -3.49
C LEU A 136 -13.04 9.59 -4.12
N PRO A 137 -13.45 9.97 -5.36
CA PRO A 137 -14.58 9.34 -6.03
C PRO A 137 -14.34 7.84 -6.21
N THR A 138 -15.30 7.02 -5.79
CA THR A 138 -15.27 5.53 -5.95
C THR A 138 -15.24 5.09 -7.42
N THR A 139 -15.40 6.02 -8.37
CA THR A 139 -15.45 5.75 -9.81
C THR A 139 -14.76 6.84 -10.59
N ALA A 140 -13.57 6.54 -11.12
CA ALA A 140 -13.18 6.87 -12.49
C ALA A 140 -11.83 6.19 -12.78
N LEU A 141 -11.86 4.97 -13.32
CA LEU A 141 -10.86 4.68 -14.34
C LEU A 141 -11.22 5.61 -15.50
N PRO A 142 -10.37 6.56 -15.92
CA PRO A 142 -10.57 7.19 -17.21
C PRO A 142 -10.41 6.07 -18.25
N HIS A 143 -11.53 5.55 -18.74
CA HIS A 143 -11.56 4.99 -20.07
C HIS A 143 -11.42 6.19 -21.01
N SER A 144 -10.23 6.35 -21.58
CA SER A 144 -10.03 7.32 -22.65
C SER A 144 -8.89 6.88 -23.55
N GLY A 145 -9.25 6.49 -24.78
CA GLY A 145 -8.41 6.49 -25.98
C GLY A 145 -7.71 5.18 -26.29
#